data_AF-A0A8T3SUL1-F1
#
_entry.id   AF-A0A8T3SUL1-F1
#
_cell.length_a   1.000
_cell.length_b   1.000
_cell.length_c   1.000
_cell.angle_alpha   90.00
_cell.angle_beta   90.00
_cell.angle_gamma   90.00
#
_symmetry.space_group_name_H-M   'P 1'
#
loop_
_entity.id
_entity.type
_entity.pdbx_description
1 polymer ?
#
loop_
_entity_poly.entity_id
_entity_poly.type
_entity_poly.pdbx_seq_one_letter_code
_entity_poly.pdbx_strand_id
1 'polypeptide(L)' 'MDVAEQPASITVEVVYATCNEQAGVNLRMKSGATLRDAVERSGLLTRFADIDLNINKTGV' A
#
# COMPACT_ATOMS: atom_id res chain seq x y z
N MET A 1 15.80 28.43 12.12
CA MET A 1 14.92 28.19 10.96
C MET A 1 14.94 26.69 10.74
N ASP A 2 14.07 25.97 11.42
CA ASP A 2 13.88 24.54 11.25
C ASP A 2 13.33 24.30 9.85
N VAL A 3 14.23 23.91 8.94
CA VAL A 3 13.83 23.25 7.71
C VAL A 3 13.30 21.88 8.14
N ALA A 4 12.01 21.80 8.41
CA ALA A 4 11.35 20.51 8.54
C ALA A 4 11.66 19.73 7.27
N GLU A 5 12.51 18.70 7.36
CA GLU A 5 12.76 17.75 6.27
C GLU A 5 11.39 17.21 5.86
N GLN A 6 10.82 17.76 4.79
CA GLN A 6 9.59 17.25 4.23
C GLN A 6 9.95 15.89 3.64
N PRO A 7 9.49 14.77 4.22
CA PRO A 7 9.83 13.46 3.70
C PRO A 7 9.32 13.41 2.26
N ALA A 8 10.24 13.13 1.32
CA ALA A 8 9.94 13.09 -0.10
C ALA A 8 8.72 12.19 -0.32
N SER A 9 7.65 12.70 -0.91
CA SER A 9 6.45 11.88 -1.11
C SER A 9 6.63 11.00 -2.34
N ILE A 10 6.46 9.69 -2.19
CA ILE A 10 6.45 8.71 -3.28
C ILE A 10 5.00 8.39 -3.66
N THR A 11 4.79 8.09 -4.94
CA THR A 11 3.52 7.56 -5.43
C THR A 11 3.70 6.08 -5.65
N VAL A 12 2.87 5.27 -4.99
CA VAL A 12 2.87 3.82 -5.12
C VAL A 12 1.47 3.36 -5.52
N GLU A 13 1.40 2.24 -6.22
CA GLU A 13 0.15 1.59 -6.55
C GLU A 13 0.07 0.26 -5.82
N VAL A 14 -1.00 0.05 -5.05
CA VAL A 14 -1.25 -1.22 -4.39
C VAL A 14 -2.34 -1.93 -5.16
N VAL A 15 -1.99 -3.11 -5.70
CA VAL A 15 -2.88 -3.89 -6.55
C VAL A 15 -3.08 -5.25 -5.91
N TYR A 16 -4.35 -5.64 -5.76
CA TYR A 16 -4.74 -6.99 -5.39
C TYR A 16 -5.61 -7.59 -6.51
N ALA A 17 -5.21 -8.74 -7.01
CA ALA A 17 -5.88 -9.43 -8.09
C ALA A 17 -6.24 -10.85 -7.68
N THR A 18 -7.50 -11.21 -7.87
CA THR A 18 -8.03 -12.57 -7.77
C THR A 18 -8.36 -13.08 -9.18
N CYS A 19 -8.67 -14.38 -9.33
CA CYS A 19 -9.08 -14.92 -10.63
C CYS A 19 -10.36 -14.27 -11.19
N ASN A 20 -11.17 -13.64 -10.34
CA ASN A 20 -12.48 -13.12 -10.70
C ASN A 20 -12.52 -11.59 -10.81
N GLU A 21 -11.66 -10.88 -10.06
CA GLU A 21 -11.59 -9.42 -10.05
C GLU A 21 -10.21 -8.89 -9.63
N GLN A 22 -9.91 -7.66 -10.06
CA GLN A 22 -8.71 -6.91 -9.67
C GLN A 22 -9.10 -5.54 -9.11
N ALA A 23 -8.43 -5.14 -8.02
CA ALA A 23 -8.57 -3.83 -7.42
C ALA A 23 -7.19 -3.18 -7.27
N GLY A 24 -7.03 -1.97 -7.80
CA GLY A 24 -5.84 -1.15 -7.68
C GLY A 24 -6.15 0.17 -6.99
N VAL A 25 -5.25 0.62 -6.10
CA VAL A 25 -5.36 1.90 -5.41
C VAL A 25 -4.03 2.65 -5.50
N ASN A 26 -4.04 3.82 -6.12
CA ASN A 26 -2.89 4.71 -6.12
C ASN A 26 -2.85 5.50 -4.81
N LEU A 27 -1.70 5.44 -4.13
CA LEU A 27 -1.48 6.11 -2.87
C LEU A 27 -0.25 7.02 -2.96
N ARG A 28 -0.38 8.20 -2.36
CA ARG A 28 0.74 9.09 -2.14
C ARG A 28 1.17 9.00 -0.68
N MET A 29 2.41 8.56 -0.48
CA MET A 29 2.94 8.19 0.83
C MET A 29 4.30 8.82 1.04
N LYS A 30 4.73 8.91 2.30
CA LYS A 30 6.06 9.41 2.63
C LYS A 30 7.11 8.39 2.17
N SER A 31 8.24 8.86 1.67
CA SER A 31 9.41 8.03 1.44
C SER A 31 9.79 7.31 2.73
N GLY A 32 10.10 6.02 2.63
CA GLY A 32 10.35 5.16 3.78
C GLY A 32 9.09 4.55 4.41
N ALA A 33 7.89 4.83 3.89
CA ALA A 33 6.69 4.08 4.28
C ALA A 33 6.84 2.59 3.95
N THR A 34 6.26 1.73 4.79
CA THR A 34 6.38 0.29 4.61
C THR A 34 5.30 -0.25 3.68
N LEU A 35 5.50 -1.48 3.19
CA LEU A 35 4.49 -2.20 2.45
C LEU A 35 3.17 -2.32 3.25
N ARG A 36 3.27 -2.58 4.56
CA ARG A 36 2.12 -2.68 5.46
C ARG A 36 1.35 -1.36 5.50
N ASP A 37 2.05 -0.23 5.66
CA ASP A 37 1.41 1.09 5.61
C ASP A 37 0.65 1.30 4.31
N ALA A 38 1.23 0.91 3.18
CA ALA A 38 0.59 1.06 1.86
C ALA A 38 -0.67 0.20 1.75
N VAL A 39 -0.60 -1.07 2.16
CA VAL A 39 -1.75 -1.97 2.11
C VAL A 39 -2.85 -1.55 3.08
N GLU A 40 -2.51 -1.12 4.31
CA GLU A 40 -3.48 -0.60 5.28
C GLU A 40 -4.16 0.67 4.77
N ARG A 41 -3.40 1.61 4.19
CA ARG A 41 -3.96 2.83 3.59
C ARG A 41 -4.78 2.59 2.33
N SER A 42 -4.50 1.52 1.59
CA SER A 42 -5.28 1.18 0.39
C SER A 42 -6.72 0.76 0.73
N GLY A 43 -6.98 0.36 1.98
CA GLY A 43 -8.27 -0.19 2.39
C GLY A 43 -8.58 -1.56 1.80
N LEU A 44 -7.64 -2.17 1.06
CA LEU A 44 -7.83 -3.47 0.43
C LEU A 44 -8.00 -4.59 1.46
N LEU A 45 -7.38 -4.51 2.63
CA LEU A 45 -7.59 -5.47 3.73
C LEU A 45 -9.04 -5.52 4.19
N THR A 46 -9.69 -4.35 4.29
CA THR A 46 -11.10 -4.26 4.68
C THR A 46 -12.02 -4.71 3.55
N ARG A 47 -11.65 -4.41 2.30
CA ARG A 47 -12.43 -4.79 1.11
C ARG A 47 -12.35 -6.29 0.80
N PHE A 48 -11.19 -6.89 1.08
CA PHE A 48 -10.90 -8.30 0.81
C PHE A 48 -10.38 -8.92 2.11
N ALA A 49 -11.30 -9.42 2.94
CA ALA A 49 -10.98 -10.05 4.22
C ALA A 49 -10.13 -11.33 4.10
N ASP A 50 -9.98 -11.86 2.87
CA ASP A 50 -9.15 -13.02 2.54
C ASP A 50 -7.66 -12.64 2.37
N ILE A 51 -7.32 -11.35 2.30
CA ILE A 51 -5.93 -10.91 2.22
C ILE A 51 -5.24 -11.13 3.57
N ASP A 52 -4.42 -12.18 3.65
CA ASP A 52 -3.45 -12.35 4.72
C ASP A 52 -2.03 -12.01 4.23
N LEU A 53 -1.47 -10.90 4.70
CA LEU A 53 -0.11 -10.45 4.38
C LEU A 53 1.01 -11.36 4.94
N ASN A 54 0.70 -12.28 5.86
CA ASN A 54 1.67 -13.26 6.35
C ASN A 54 1.74 -14.52 5.48
N ILE A 55 0.69 -14.79 4.71
CA ILE A 55 0.57 -15.99 3.88
C ILE A 55 0.74 -15.64 2.39
N ASN A 56 0.13 -14.54 1.96
CA ASN A 56 0.16 -14.09 0.58
C ASN A 56 1.51 -13.43 0.27
N LYS A 57 2.24 -14.01 -0.69
CA LYS A 57 3.52 -13.47 -1.14
C LYS A 57 3.30 -12.12 -1.82
N THR A 58 4.01 -11.12 -1.35
CA THR A 58 4.05 -9.79 -1.96
C THR A 58 5.33 -9.66 -2.79
N GLY A 59 5.20 -9.16 -4.02
CA GLY A 59 6.33 -8.73 -4.84
C GLY A 59 6.44 -7.21 -4.77
N VAL A 60 7.67 -6.69 -4.60
CA VAL A 60 7.97 -5.25 -4.65
C VAL A 60 8.72 -4.93 -5.92
#